data_AF-A0A6N1YFG5-F1
#
_entry.id   AF-A0A6N1YFG5-F1
#
_cell.length_a   1.000
_cell.length_b   1.000
_cell.length_c   1.000
_cell.angle_alpha   90.00
_cell.angle_beta   90.00
_cell.angle_gamma   90.00
#
_symmetry.space_group_name_H-M   'P 1'
#
loop_
_entity.id
_entity.type
_entity.pdbx_description
1 polymer ?
#
loop_
_entity_poly.entity_id
_entity_poly.type
_entity_poly.pdbx_seq_one_letter_code
_entity_poly.pdbx_strand_id
1 'polypeptide(L)'
;MPTTLYQSNSPCQKAAQHLLTLIFILIVAKLISWIPVMHHLQLAETFTAAEIIWFSAKFAALIIFFYFSRAAIEAIPARAGIASFLRNIAEPITLLVIVIISQELLWHILTPFVKGSGETIYFSLAILAIISASIWLILKAYQATPYLFENQQNISTYFAQLIPSRHMLCTSCGQSIQSNAAFCSYCGHKAQKQKSCITCGQMLSADEKYCAHCGTEANK
;
A
#
# COMPACT_ATOMS: atom_id res chain seq x y z
N MET A 1 -22.86 29.90 -24.59
CA MET A 1 -22.58 28.52 -24.15
C MET A 1 -21.51 28.59 -23.08
N PRO A 2 -21.81 28.37 -21.79
CA PRO A 2 -20.75 28.32 -20.80
C PRO A 2 -20.08 26.94 -20.91
N THR A 3 -18.81 26.95 -21.33
CA THR A 3 -17.91 25.81 -21.16
C THR A 3 -17.80 25.55 -19.66
N THR A 4 -18.49 24.52 -19.18
CA THR A 4 -18.24 23.92 -17.88
C THR A 4 -16.85 23.31 -17.92
N LEU A 5 -15.83 24.11 -17.59
CA LEU A 5 -14.54 23.59 -17.16
C LEU A 5 -14.82 22.81 -15.88
N TYR A 6 -14.88 21.48 -16.02
CA TYR A 6 -15.00 20.51 -14.96
C TYR A 6 -13.78 20.63 -14.05
N GLN A 7 -13.83 21.59 -13.12
CA GLN A 7 -12.81 21.81 -12.12
C GLN A 7 -13.25 21.08 -10.84
N SER A 8 -13.34 19.76 -10.93
CA SER A 8 -13.44 18.92 -9.73
C SER A 8 -12.06 18.94 -9.08
N ASN A 9 -11.85 19.78 -8.07
CA ASN A 9 -10.55 20.00 -7.45
C ASN A 9 -10.18 18.83 -6.50
N SER A 10 -10.42 17.59 -6.93
CA SER A 10 -10.19 16.39 -6.13
C SER A 10 -8.69 16.07 -6.08
N PRO A 11 -8.16 15.65 -4.92
CA PRO A 11 -6.75 15.25 -4.79
C PRO A 11 -6.31 14.18 -5.80
N CYS A 12 -7.24 13.28 -6.17
CA CYS A 12 -7.02 12.26 -7.18
C CYS A 12 -6.76 12.85 -8.58
N GLN A 13 -7.48 13.90 -8.97
CA GLN A 13 -7.27 14.58 -10.24
C GLN A 13 -5.91 15.29 -10.28
N LYS A 14 -5.49 15.91 -9.17
CA LYS A 14 -4.15 16.53 -9.06
C LYS A 14 -3.04 15.48 -9.20
N ALA A 15 -3.19 14.33 -8.54
CA ALA A 15 -2.24 13.23 -8.67
C ALA A 15 -2.18 12.72 -10.13
N ALA A 16 -3.33 12.52 -10.78
CA ALA A 16 -3.38 12.11 -12.18
C ALA A 16 -2.71 13.15 -13.11
N GLN A 17 -2.93 14.44 -12.86
CA GLN A 17 -2.31 15.52 -13.63
C GLN A 17 -0.78 15.50 -13.52
N HIS A 18 -0.25 15.37 -12.30
CA HIS A 18 1.21 15.29 -12.10
C HIS A 18 1.81 14.04 -12.75
N LEU A 19 1.12 12.89 -12.68
CA LEU A 19 1.56 11.66 -13.35
C LEU A 19 1.62 11.83 -14.88
N LEU A 20 0.57 12.40 -15.48
CA LEU A 20 0.54 12.66 -16.92
C LEU A 20 1.65 13.64 -17.34
N THR A 21 1.88 14.67 -16.53
CA THR A 21 2.95 15.66 -16.79
C THR A 21 4.33 15.02 -16.72
N LEU A 22 4.57 14.16 -15.73
CA LEU A 22 5.81 13.40 -15.59
C LEU A 22 6.06 12.50 -16.80
N ILE A 23 5.04 11.74 -17.23
CA ILE A 23 5.14 10.85 -18.41
C ILE A 23 5.41 11.68 -19.66
N PHE A 24 4.69 12.78 -19.87
CA PHE A 24 4.85 13.65 -21.02
C PHE A 24 6.27 14.22 -21.12
N ILE A 25 6.81 14.77 -20.03
CA ILE A 25 8.16 15.35 -20.02
C ILE A 25 9.22 14.29 -20.34
N LEU A 26 9.10 13.09 -19.77
CA LEU A 26 10.03 11.99 -20.05
C LEU A 26 9.94 11.52 -21.50
N ILE A 27 8.74 11.42 -22.08
CA ILE A 27 8.57 11.05 -23.48
C ILE A 27 9.14 12.13 -24.41
N VAL A 28 8.79 13.39 -24.19
CA VAL A 28 9.26 14.52 -25.01
C VAL A 28 10.77 14.65 -24.96
N ALA A 29 11.37 14.58 -23.77
CA ALA A 29 12.82 14.62 -23.63
C ALA A 29 13.49 13.45 -24.37
N LYS A 30 12.91 12.25 -24.31
CA LYS A 30 13.46 11.07 -25.00
C LYS A 30 13.37 11.21 -26.52
N LEU A 31 12.27 11.77 -27.02
CA LEU A 31 12.09 12.06 -28.44
C LEU A 31 13.08 13.12 -28.94
N ILE A 32 13.30 14.18 -28.17
CA ILE A 32 14.30 15.22 -28.51
C ILE A 32 15.71 14.62 -28.55
N SER A 33 16.06 13.76 -27.58
CA SER A 33 17.36 13.07 -27.58
C SER A 33 17.56 12.10 -28.76
N TRP A 34 16.50 11.68 -29.46
CA TRP A 34 16.58 10.83 -30.66
C TRP A 34 16.79 11.62 -31.96
N ILE A 35 16.72 12.95 -31.93
CA ILE A 35 16.93 13.75 -33.13
C ILE A 35 18.42 13.66 -33.53
N PRO A 36 18.76 13.17 -34.74
CA PRO A 36 20.13 12.86 -35.13
C PRO A 36 21.05 14.10 -35.17
N VAL A 37 20.48 15.29 -35.34
CA VAL A 37 21.19 16.58 -35.28
C VAL A 37 21.91 16.80 -33.93
N MET A 38 21.36 16.27 -32.83
CA MET A 38 21.89 16.50 -31.49
C MET A 38 23.18 15.71 -31.19
N HIS A 39 23.47 14.65 -31.95
CA HIS A 39 24.69 13.86 -31.78
C HIS A 39 25.95 14.56 -32.32
N HIS A 40 25.78 15.59 -33.15
CA HIS A 40 26.90 16.34 -33.74
C HIS A 40 27.29 17.60 -32.95
N LEU A 41 26.50 18.01 -31.95
CA LEU A 41 26.82 19.13 -31.06
C LEU A 41 27.42 18.61 -29.74
N GLN A 42 28.74 18.68 -29.64
CA GLN A 42 29.47 18.52 -28.37
C GLN A 42 29.64 19.89 -27.72
N LEU A 43 29.03 20.09 -26.55
CA LEU A 43 29.08 21.38 -25.82
C LEU A 43 30.29 21.46 -24.88
N ALA A 44 30.85 20.31 -24.49
CA ALA A 44 32.10 20.12 -23.79
C ALA A 44 32.62 18.74 -24.20
N GLU A 45 33.93 18.54 -24.34
CA GLU A 45 34.60 17.36 -24.97
C GLU A 45 34.19 15.96 -24.49
N THR A 46 33.27 15.85 -23.52
CA THR A 46 32.74 14.59 -22.95
C THR A 46 31.22 14.46 -22.96
N PHE A 47 30.45 15.52 -23.21
CA PHE A 47 28.98 15.49 -23.13
C PHE A 47 28.31 15.91 -24.42
N THR A 48 27.40 15.06 -24.91
CA THR A 48 26.53 15.41 -26.03
C THR A 48 25.40 16.32 -25.56
N ALA A 49 24.94 17.23 -26.42
CA ALA A 49 23.77 18.06 -26.12
C ALA A 49 22.53 17.22 -25.74
N ALA A 50 22.38 16.03 -26.32
CA ALA A 50 21.27 15.12 -26.06
C ALA A 50 21.29 14.57 -24.62
N GLU A 51 22.48 14.26 -24.08
CA GLU A 51 22.65 13.77 -22.72
C GLU A 51 22.31 14.84 -21.68
N ILE A 52 22.76 16.08 -21.89
CA ILE A 52 22.45 17.20 -20.99
C ILE A 52 20.94 17.45 -20.91
N ILE A 53 20.26 17.43 -22.06
CA ILE A 53 18.79 17.56 -22.11
C ILE A 53 18.13 16.40 -21.36
N TRP A 54 18.59 15.17 -21.56
CA TRP A 54 18.05 13.99 -20.88
C TRP A 54 18.26 14.03 -19.36
N PHE A 55 19.42 14.50 -18.89
CA PHE A 55 19.69 14.65 -17.45
C PHE A 55 18.82 15.74 -16.82
N SER A 56 18.68 16.89 -17.47
CA SER A 56 17.81 17.97 -16.96
C SER A 56 16.35 17.52 -16.86
N ALA A 57 15.87 16.75 -17.84
CA ALA A 57 14.53 16.15 -17.81
C ALA A 57 14.35 15.16 -16.65
N LYS A 58 15.37 14.36 -16.32
CA LYS A 58 15.32 13.45 -15.16
C LYS A 58 15.25 14.20 -13.83
N PHE A 59 16.00 15.30 -13.66
CA PHE A 59 15.88 16.15 -12.47
C PHE A 59 14.49 16.78 -12.36
N ALA A 60 13.95 17.30 -13.47
CA ALA A 60 12.60 17.84 -13.51
C ALA A 60 11.55 16.76 -13.16
N ALA A 61 11.73 15.53 -13.65
CA ALA A 61 10.85 14.41 -13.34
C ALA A 61 10.86 14.05 -11.85
N LEU A 62 12.01 14.13 -11.17
CA LEU A 62 12.08 13.91 -9.71
C LEU A 62 11.29 14.95 -8.92
N ILE A 63 11.36 16.22 -9.33
CA ILE A 63 10.60 17.30 -8.70
C ILE A 63 9.10 17.06 -8.89
N ILE A 64 8.67 16.70 -10.09
CA ILE A 64 7.25 16.41 -10.37
C ILE A 64 6.80 15.15 -9.64
N PHE A 65 7.66 14.14 -9.52
CA PHE A 65 7.38 12.93 -8.75
C PHE A 65 7.15 13.24 -7.27
N PHE A 66 7.90 14.18 -6.68
CA PHE A 66 7.64 14.64 -5.32
C PHE A 66 6.23 15.24 -5.16
N TYR A 67 5.83 16.13 -6.08
CA TYR A 67 4.48 16.71 -6.08
C TYR A 67 3.39 15.65 -6.32
N PHE A 68 3.63 14.71 -7.24
CA PHE A 68 2.76 13.57 -7.47
C PHE A 68 2.56 12.76 -6.19
N SER A 69 3.64 12.35 -5.53
CA SER A 69 3.58 11.56 -4.30
C SER A 69 2.84 12.31 -3.20
N ARG A 70 3.05 13.62 -3.04
CA ARG A 70 2.27 14.45 -2.10
C ARG A 70 0.77 14.43 -2.42
N ALA A 71 0.40 14.68 -3.67
CA ALA A 71 -0.99 14.67 -4.10
C ALA A 71 -1.64 13.28 -3.96
N ALA A 72 -0.89 12.22 -4.24
CA ALA A 72 -1.33 10.83 -4.08
C ALA A 72 -1.56 10.49 -2.60
N ILE A 73 -0.67 10.94 -1.70
CA ILE A 73 -0.80 10.77 -0.25
C ILE A 73 -2.05 11.48 0.28
N GLU A 74 -2.35 12.68 -0.21
CA GLU A 74 -3.56 13.44 0.13
C GLU A 74 -4.85 12.80 -0.39
N ALA A 75 -4.77 12.07 -1.50
CA ALA A 75 -5.91 11.35 -2.07
C ALA A 75 -6.29 10.08 -1.30
N ILE A 76 -5.41 9.57 -0.42
CA ILE A 76 -5.71 8.40 0.40
C ILE A 76 -6.77 8.79 1.43
N PRO A 77 -7.96 8.16 1.41
CA PRO A 77 -9.03 8.50 2.33
C PRO A 77 -8.57 8.23 3.77
N ALA A 78 -8.77 9.21 4.66
CA ALA A 78 -8.52 9.09 6.09
C ALA A 78 -9.56 8.17 6.75
N ARG A 79 -9.60 6.90 6.35
CA ARG A 79 -10.32 5.84 7.08
C ARG A 79 -9.41 5.33 8.19
N ALA A 80 -9.97 5.16 9.39
CA ALA A 80 -9.27 4.55 10.52
C ALA A 80 -8.67 3.20 10.10
N GLY A 81 -7.38 2.98 10.39
CA GLY A 81 -6.68 1.75 9.98
C GLY A 81 -5.33 1.99 9.31
N ILE A 82 -4.94 1.02 8.49
CA ILE A 82 -3.65 0.93 7.78
C ILE A 82 -3.46 2.11 6.81
N ALA A 83 -4.53 2.80 6.39
CA ALA A 83 -4.42 3.97 5.51
C ALA A 83 -3.67 5.16 6.16
N SER A 84 -3.84 5.40 7.47
CA SER A 84 -3.11 6.46 8.17
C SER A 84 -1.63 6.09 8.39
N PHE A 85 -1.36 4.80 8.65
CA PHE A 85 -0.02 4.21 8.68
C PHE A 85 0.70 4.51 7.37
N LEU A 86 0.07 4.12 6.26
CA LEU A 86 0.65 4.26 4.92
C LEU A 86 0.90 5.72 4.57
N ARG A 87 -0.02 6.64 4.93
CA ARG A 87 0.15 8.08 4.72
C ARG A 87 1.37 8.65 5.44
N ASN A 88 1.62 8.26 6.68
CA ASN A 88 2.77 8.76 7.46
C ASN A 88 4.12 8.21 6.97
N ILE A 89 4.13 7.02 6.37
CA ILE A 89 5.35 6.35 5.88
C ILE A 89 5.62 6.67 4.41
N ALA A 90 4.60 6.98 3.62
CA ALA A 90 4.75 7.30 2.20
C ALA A 90 5.63 8.54 1.95
N GLU A 91 5.54 9.56 2.81
CA GLU A 91 6.37 10.77 2.71
C GLU A 91 7.87 10.46 2.87
N PRO A 92 8.33 9.79 3.95
CA PRO A 92 9.73 9.41 4.09
C PRO A 92 10.23 8.41 3.06
N ILE A 93 9.41 7.48 2.61
CA ILE A 93 9.77 6.60 1.50
C ILE A 93 10.02 7.41 0.23
N THR A 94 9.13 8.37 -0.08
CA THR A 94 9.27 9.21 -1.27
C THR A 94 10.58 9.97 -1.25
N LEU A 95 10.95 10.58 -0.12
CA LEU A 95 12.21 11.31 -0.01
C LEU A 95 13.43 10.39 -0.12
N LEU A 96 13.39 9.19 0.48
CA LEU A 96 14.46 8.21 0.35
C LEU A 96 14.68 7.80 -1.11
N VAL A 97 13.59 7.52 -1.85
CA VAL A 97 13.66 7.18 -3.28
C VAL A 97 14.24 8.33 -4.10
N ILE A 98 13.79 9.57 -3.84
CA ILE A 98 14.31 10.76 -4.53
C ILE A 98 15.80 10.94 -4.28
N VAL A 99 16.26 10.78 -3.02
CA VAL A 99 17.69 10.91 -2.67
C VAL A 99 18.52 9.88 -3.43
N ILE A 100 18.09 8.62 -3.48
CA ILE A 100 18.82 7.55 -4.20
C ILE A 100 18.92 7.87 -5.70
N ILE A 101 17.80 8.22 -6.34
CA ILE A 101 17.80 8.51 -7.78
C ILE A 101 18.59 9.79 -8.09
N SER A 102 18.50 10.81 -7.23
CA SER A 102 19.25 12.06 -7.39
C SER A 102 20.76 11.82 -7.31
N GLN A 103 21.21 10.89 -6.47
CA GLN A 103 22.62 10.54 -6.34
C GLN A 103 23.16 9.89 -7.62
N GLU A 104 22.51 8.84 -8.12
CA GLU A 104 22.90 8.23 -9.39
C GLU A 104 23.00 9.25 -10.53
N LEU A 105 22.02 10.17 -10.58
CA LEU A 105 21.96 11.21 -11.60
C LEU A 105 23.08 12.25 -11.45
N LEU A 106 23.35 12.68 -10.20
CA LEU A 106 24.39 13.66 -9.91
C LEU A 106 25.79 13.08 -10.12
N TRP A 107 26.00 11.81 -9.75
CA TRP A 107 27.25 11.12 -9.98
C TRP A 107 27.59 11.09 -11.46
N HIS A 108 26.63 10.73 -12.32
CA HIS A 108 26.84 10.64 -13.76
C HIS A 108 27.33 11.96 -14.38
N ILE A 109 26.81 13.10 -13.90
CA ILE A 109 27.26 14.44 -14.33
C ILE A 109 28.62 14.80 -13.75
N LEU A 110 28.88 14.40 -12.50
CA LEU A 110 30.07 14.80 -11.75
C LEU A 110 31.30 13.95 -12.10
N THR A 111 31.12 12.73 -12.62
CA THR A 111 32.20 11.78 -12.96
C THR A 111 33.35 12.37 -13.79
N PRO A 112 33.15 13.18 -14.87
CA PRO A 112 34.27 13.75 -15.61
C PRO A 112 34.99 14.88 -14.86
N PHE A 113 34.32 15.55 -13.92
CA PHE A 113 34.85 16.70 -13.19
C PHE A 113 35.57 16.32 -11.91
N VAL A 114 35.19 15.20 -11.30
CA VAL A 114 35.71 14.75 -10.02
C VAL A 114 36.66 13.57 -10.22
N LYS A 115 37.93 13.77 -9.87
CA LYS A 115 38.98 12.74 -9.91
C LYS A 115 39.67 12.63 -8.55
N GLY A 116 40.13 11.43 -8.20
CA GLY A 116 40.89 11.18 -6.96
C GLY A 116 40.07 11.46 -5.71
N SER A 117 40.50 12.42 -4.88
CA SER A 117 39.90 12.68 -3.56
C SER A 117 38.43 13.13 -3.60
N GLY A 118 37.98 13.78 -4.68
CA GLY A 118 36.60 14.26 -4.77
C GLY A 118 35.57 13.11 -4.89
N GLU A 119 35.97 11.96 -5.43
CA GLU A 119 35.10 10.78 -5.57
C GLU A 119 34.74 10.21 -4.20
N THR A 120 35.75 10.04 -3.34
CA THR A 120 35.57 9.60 -1.96
C THR A 120 34.70 10.58 -1.16
N ILE A 121 34.89 11.90 -1.36
CA ILE A 121 34.08 12.93 -0.72
C ILE A 121 32.61 12.80 -1.17
N TYR A 122 32.37 12.64 -2.47
CA TYR A 122 31.03 12.47 -3.01
C TYR A 122 30.32 11.25 -2.43
N PHE A 123 30.95 10.07 -2.45
CA PHE A 123 30.34 8.85 -1.92
C PHE A 123 30.10 8.95 -0.40
N SER A 124 31.01 9.58 0.34
CA SER A 124 30.82 9.80 1.78
C SER A 124 29.59 10.67 2.05
N LEU A 125 29.43 11.78 1.31
CA LEU A 125 28.25 12.64 1.43
C LEU A 125 26.95 11.93 0.99
N ALA A 126 27.01 11.12 -0.06
CA ALA A 126 25.88 10.36 -0.55
C ALA A 126 25.39 9.33 0.50
N ILE A 127 26.32 8.60 1.11
CA ILE A 127 26.03 7.66 2.19
C ILE A 127 25.40 8.37 3.39
N LEU A 128 25.97 9.51 3.83
CA LEU A 128 25.41 10.30 4.92
C LEU A 128 23.98 10.78 4.64
N ALA A 129 23.70 11.21 3.41
CA ALA A 129 22.36 11.60 2.99
C ALA A 129 21.37 10.42 3.06
N ILE A 130 21.76 9.24 2.56
CA ILE A 130 20.93 8.02 2.64
C ILE A 130 20.68 7.62 4.11
N ILE A 131 21.72 7.63 4.95
CA ILE A 131 21.60 7.33 6.38
C ILE A 131 20.63 8.31 7.04
N SER A 132 20.76 9.61 6.77
CA SER A 132 19.87 10.62 7.34
C SER A 132 18.39 10.42 6.94
N ALA A 133 18.13 10.10 5.66
CA ALA A 133 16.79 9.80 5.16
C ALA A 133 16.24 8.49 5.76
N SER A 134 17.10 7.48 5.92
CA SER A 134 16.75 6.19 6.50
C SER A 134 16.43 6.32 7.99
N ILE A 135 17.21 7.09 8.75
CA ILE A 135 16.93 7.39 10.15
C ILE A 135 15.59 8.13 10.25
N TRP A 136 15.34 9.12 9.39
CA TRP A 136 14.08 9.85 9.40
C TRP A 136 12.87 8.95 9.09
N LEU A 137 13.00 8.03 8.12
CA LEU A 137 12.01 6.98 7.83
C LEU A 137 11.73 6.12 9.06
N ILE A 138 12.78 5.61 9.72
CA ILE A 138 12.65 4.74 10.89
C ILE A 138 11.99 5.49 12.06
N LEU A 139 12.38 6.73 12.32
CA LEU A 139 11.79 7.56 13.38
C LEU A 139 10.31 7.81 13.12
N LYS A 140 9.94 8.15 11.88
CA LYS A 140 8.54 8.32 11.49
C LYS A 140 7.75 7.02 11.60
N ALA A 141 8.30 5.89 11.16
CA ALA A 141 7.65 4.60 11.30
C ALA A 141 7.46 4.20 12.78
N TYR A 142 8.46 4.44 13.63
CA TYR A 142 8.40 4.14 15.06
C TYR A 142 7.30 4.94 15.76
N GLN A 143 7.22 6.25 15.51
CA GLN A 143 6.16 7.13 16.05
C GLN A 143 4.75 6.70 15.65
N ALA A 144 4.64 5.96 14.56
CA ALA A 144 3.40 5.63 13.92
C ALA A 144 2.86 4.29 14.47
N THR A 145 3.73 3.34 14.85
CA THR A 145 3.41 2.07 15.54
C THR A 145 2.22 2.04 16.54
N PRO A 146 2.04 3.02 17.47
CA PRO A 146 0.91 2.97 18.41
C PRO A 146 -0.49 2.89 17.78
N TYR A 147 -0.71 3.28 16.52
CA TYR A 147 -2.04 3.20 15.89
C TYR A 147 -2.46 1.79 15.44
N LEU A 148 -1.54 0.81 15.37
CA LEU A 148 -1.85 -0.52 14.82
C LEU A 148 -2.53 -1.40 15.88
N PHE A 149 -2.11 -1.25 17.13
CA PHE A 149 -2.60 -2.06 18.24
C PHE A 149 -4.04 -1.73 18.62
N GLU A 150 -4.51 -0.51 18.37
CA GLU A 150 -5.88 -0.09 18.72
C GLU A 150 -6.95 -0.65 17.76
N ASN A 151 -6.60 -0.89 16.48
CA ASN A 151 -7.52 -1.51 15.52
C ASN A 151 -7.64 -3.03 15.67
N GLN A 152 -6.79 -3.67 16.48
CA GLN A 152 -6.77 -5.12 16.62
C GLN A 152 -7.96 -5.65 17.43
N GLN A 153 -8.64 -4.82 18.22
CA GLN A 153 -9.83 -5.21 19.01
C GLN A 153 -11.08 -5.50 18.14
N ASN A 154 -11.20 -4.89 16.96
CA ASN A 154 -12.36 -5.09 16.08
C ASN A 154 -12.32 -6.43 15.33
N ILE A 155 -11.18 -7.10 15.27
CA ILE A 155 -11.08 -8.42 14.61
C ILE A 155 -11.89 -9.46 15.39
N SER A 156 -11.88 -9.38 16.73
CA SER A 156 -12.67 -10.26 17.61
C SER A 156 -14.18 -10.13 17.35
N THR A 157 -14.68 -8.93 17.09
CA THR A 157 -16.09 -8.68 16.84
C THR A 157 -16.54 -9.16 15.45
N TYR A 158 -15.69 -9.02 14.43
CA TYR A 158 -15.96 -9.64 13.11
C TYR A 158 -15.97 -11.17 13.19
N PHE A 159 -15.01 -11.79 13.91
CA PHE A 159 -15.02 -13.24 14.13
C PHE A 159 -16.25 -13.70 14.93
N ALA A 160 -16.73 -12.89 15.87
CA ALA A 160 -17.98 -13.19 16.61
C ALA A 160 -19.23 -13.13 15.71
N GLN A 161 -19.26 -12.25 14.69
CA GLN A 161 -20.37 -12.15 13.73
C GLN A 161 -20.36 -13.27 12.67
N LEU A 162 -19.19 -13.84 12.36
CA LEU A 162 -19.04 -14.95 11.41
C LEU A 162 -19.49 -16.30 11.98
N ILE A 163 -19.77 -16.39 13.29
CA ILE A 163 -20.34 -17.59 13.92
C ILE A 163 -21.86 -17.40 13.99
N PRO A 164 -22.66 -18.07 13.12
CA PRO A 164 -24.09 -18.10 13.29
C PRO A 164 -24.38 -18.77 14.64
N SER A 165 -24.78 -17.95 15.62
CA SER A 165 -25.09 -18.39 16.98
C SER A 165 -26.42 -19.14 16.97
N ARG A 166 -26.41 -20.36 16.46
CA ARG A 166 -27.58 -21.24 16.55
C ARG A 166 -27.75 -21.68 17.98
N HIS A 167 -28.95 -21.46 18.48
CA HIS A 167 -29.36 -21.92 19.79
C HIS A 167 -30.12 -23.24 19.63
N MET A 168 -29.91 -24.15 20.56
CA MET A 168 -30.64 -25.42 20.67
C MET A 168 -31.24 -25.54 22.07
N LEU A 169 -32.29 -26.34 22.22
CA LEU A 169 -32.89 -26.59 23.54
C LEU A 169 -32.17 -27.77 24.21
N CYS A 170 -31.86 -27.61 25.50
CA CYS A 170 -31.31 -28.68 26.33
C CYS A 170 -32.33 -29.81 26.49
N THR A 171 -31.93 -31.04 26.22
CA THR A 171 -32.81 -32.23 26.30
C THR A 171 -33.24 -32.57 27.73
N SER A 172 -32.54 -32.08 28.76
CA SER A 172 -32.89 -32.35 30.16
C SER A 172 -33.72 -31.25 30.83
N CYS A 173 -33.45 -29.97 30.57
CA CYS A 173 -34.13 -28.87 31.25
C CYS A 173 -34.93 -27.95 30.32
N GLY A 174 -34.90 -28.18 29.01
CA GLY A 174 -35.63 -27.38 28.02
C GLY A 174 -35.08 -25.97 27.80
N GLN A 175 -33.97 -25.58 28.44
CA GLN A 175 -33.41 -24.24 28.26
C GLN A 175 -32.60 -24.08 26.98
N SER A 176 -32.66 -22.88 26.41
CA SER A 176 -31.92 -22.50 25.21
C SER A 176 -30.42 -22.36 25.51
N ILE A 177 -29.59 -23.09 24.76
CA ILE A 177 -28.13 -23.12 24.89
C ILE A 177 -27.47 -22.97 23.51
N GLN A 178 -26.21 -22.51 23.47
CA GLN A 178 -25.47 -22.42 22.20
C GLN A 178 -25.23 -23.82 21.63
N SER A 179 -25.38 -24.00 20.30
CA SER A 179 -25.25 -25.30 19.64
C SER A 179 -23.84 -25.90 19.70
N ASN A 180 -22.83 -25.10 20.05
CA ASN A 180 -21.45 -25.53 20.27
C ASN A 180 -21.11 -25.78 21.75
N ALA A 181 -22.03 -25.54 22.68
CA ALA A 181 -21.79 -25.76 24.10
C ALA A 181 -21.58 -27.26 24.35
N ALA A 182 -20.60 -27.63 25.17
CA ALA A 182 -20.37 -29.02 25.57
C ALA A 182 -21.32 -29.46 26.70
N PHE A 183 -21.77 -28.50 27.51
CA PHE A 183 -22.64 -28.69 28.67
C PHE A 183 -23.67 -27.56 28.75
N CYS A 184 -24.85 -27.86 29.30
CA CYS A 184 -25.86 -26.87 29.59
C CYS A 184 -25.44 -26.00 30.78
N SER A 185 -25.39 -24.68 30.60
CA SER A 185 -25.08 -23.71 31.66
C SER A 185 -26.12 -23.65 32.79
N TYR A 186 -27.33 -24.19 32.56
CA TYR A 186 -28.42 -24.15 33.53
C TYR A 186 -28.56 -25.41 34.38
N CYS A 187 -28.31 -26.60 33.80
CA CYS A 187 -28.52 -27.87 34.50
C CYS A 187 -27.29 -28.78 34.54
N GLY A 188 -26.18 -28.41 33.88
CA GLY A 188 -24.95 -29.20 33.84
C GLY A 188 -25.01 -30.46 32.95
N HIS A 189 -26.14 -30.76 32.31
CA HIS A 189 -26.25 -31.92 31.43
C HIS A 189 -25.42 -31.75 30.15
N LYS A 190 -24.86 -32.85 29.64
CA LYS A 190 -24.04 -32.85 28.43
C LYS A 190 -24.89 -32.47 27.23
N ALA A 191 -24.49 -31.43 26.51
CA ALA A 191 -25.19 -31.00 25.30
C ALA A 191 -24.86 -31.96 24.15
N GLN A 192 -25.87 -32.47 23.47
CA GLN A 192 -25.67 -33.30 22.28
C GLN A 192 -25.33 -32.41 21.09
N LYS A 193 -24.21 -32.66 20.42
CA LYS A 193 -23.84 -31.94 19.19
C LYS A 193 -24.87 -32.25 18.11
N GLN A 194 -25.67 -31.26 17.75
CA GLN A 194 -26.53 -31.35 16.56
C GLN A 194 -25.65 -31.15 15.33
N LYS A 195 -25.64 -32.15 14.45
CA LYS A 195 -24.97 -32.05 13.16
C LYS A 195 -25.74 -31.04 12.30
N SER A 196 -25.04 -30.25 11.50
CA SER A 196 -25.68 -29.38 10.52
C SER A 196 -25.04 -29.59 9.16
N CYS A 197 -25.84 -29.48 8.11
CA CYS A 197 -25.32 -29.61 6.75
C CYS A 197 -24.38 -28.45 6.44
N ILE A 198 -23.19 -28.75 5.93
CA ILE A 198 -22.20 -27.73 5.55
C ILE A 198 -22.66 -26.85 4.38
N THR A 199 -23.58 -27.36 3.55
CA THR A 199 -24.02 -26.70 2.31
C THR A 199 -25.26 -25.85 2.53
N CYS A 200 -26.31 -26.41 3.12
CA CYS A 200 -27.59 -25.71 3.31
C CYS A 200 -27.81 -25.24 4.74
N GLY A 201 -26.95 -25.64 5.68
CA GLY A 201 -27.10 -25.32 7.09
C GLY A 201 -28.23 -26.08 7.79
N GLN A 202 -29.00 -26.97 7.16
CA GLN A 202 -30.12 -27.63 7.85
C GLN A 202 -29.63 -28.52 9.01
N MET A 203 -30.38 -28.56 10.12
CA MET A 203 -30.10 -29.45 11.24
C MET A 203 -30.30 -30.91 10.81
N LEU A 204 -29.32 -31.73 11.12
CA LEU A 204 -29.30 -33.17 10.85
C LEU A 204 -29.44 -33.91 12.17
N SER A 205 -30.22 -34.97 12.15
CA SER A 205 -30.31 -35.90 13.27
C SER A 205 -28.99 -36.62 13.48
N ALA A 206 -28.71 -37.09 14.70
CA ALA A 206 -27.42 -37.71 15.03
C ALA A 206 -27.05 -38.89 14.10
N ASP A 207 -28.06 -39.59 13.59
CA ASP A 207 -27.95 -40.81 12.77
C ASP A 207 -28.13 -40.59 11.26
N GLU A 208 -28.39 -39.36 10.80
CA GLU A 208 -28.60 -39.08 9.37
C GLU A 208 -27.25 -38.93 8.64
N LYS A 209 -27.00 -39.80 7.66
CA LYS A 209 -25.79 -39.78 6.81
C LYS A 209 -25.87 -38.75 5.68
N TYR A 210 -27.07 -38.38 5.25
CA TYR A 210 -27.31 -37.46 4.15
C TYR A 210 -28.34 -36.41 4.55
N CYS A 211 -28.19 -35.19 4.06
CA CYS A 211 -29.17 -34.14 4.30
C CYS A 211 -30.47 -34.38 3.52
N ALA A 212 -31.60 -34.48 4.22
CA ALA A 212 -32.91 -34.66 3.61
C ALA A 212 -33.35 -33.50 2.68
N HIS A 213 -32.73 -32.33 2.80
CA HIS A 213 -33.11 -31.14 2.03
C HIS A 213 -32.21 -30.87 0.81
N CYS A 214 -30.91 -31.16 0.89
CA CYS A 214 -29.97 -30.89 -0.21
C CYS A 214 -29.20 -32.11 -0.71
N GLY A 215 -29.38 -33.28 -0.08
CA GLY A 215 -28.72 -34.53 -0.47
C GLY A 215 -27.22 -34.60 -0.18
N THR A 216 -26.60 -33.57 0.40
CA THR A 216 -25.16 -33.57 0.72
C THR A 216 -24.86 -34.47 1.93
N GLU A 217 -23.74 -35.18 1.90
CA GLU A 217 -23.26 -36.03 3.00
C GLU A 217 -23.06 -35.21 4.29
N ALA A 218 -23.51 -35.76 5.41
CA ALA A 218 -23.33 -35.16 6.73
C ALA A 218 -21.84 -35.22 7.11
N ASN A 219 -21.26 -34.07 7.47
CA ASN A 219 -19.87 -34.06 7.96
C ASN A 219 -19.78 -34.86 9.26
N LYS A 220 -18.74 -35.71 9.39
CA LYS A 220 -18.57 -36.67 10.49
C LYS A 220 -18.41 -36.00 11.85
#